data_AF-M1CHF0-F1
#
_entry.id   AF-M1CHF0-F1
#
_cell.length_a   1.000
_cell.length_b   1.000
_cell.length_c   1.000
_cell.angle_alpha   90.00
_cell.angle_beta   90.00
_cell.angle_gamma   90.00
#
_symmetry.space_group_name_H-M   'P 1'
#
loop_
_entity.id
_entity.type
_entity.pdbx_description
1 polymer ?
#
loop_
_entity_poly.entity_id
_entity_poly.type
_entity_poly.pdbx_seq_one_letter_code
_entity_poly.pdbx_strand_id
1 'polypeptide(L)'
;MKQDLFDTKSLSPVKLRDWCSRNTRKLDFLEIIPQSLIDLVDKCLTSNPRLRISAEDALRHEFFAPCYETWRKQKLHRLRFCQESQDLGSTLTLPESSQSCSIVNKIQVAN
;
A
#
# COMPACT_ATOMS: atom_id res chain seq x y z
N MET A 1 19.26 31.68 6.88
CA MET A 1 20.31 30.69 6.53
C MET A 1 19.68 29.29 6.45
N LYS A 2 18.86 29.02 5.41
CA LYS A 2 18.27 27.68 5.12
C LYS A 2 18.06 27.45 3.62
N GLN A 3 18.10 28.49 2.79
CA GLN A 3 17.92 28.36 1.34
C GLN A 3 19.04 27.56 0.65
N ASP A 4 20.29 27.63 1.12
CA ASP A 4 21.43 27.00 0.41
C ASP A 4 21.46 25.47 0.49
N LEU A 5 20.70 24.84 1.41
CA LEU A 5 20.64 23.38 1.52
C LEU A 5 19.87 22.74 0.35
N PHE A 6 19.02 23.52 -0.33
CA PHE A 6 18.25 23.07 -1.49
C PHE A 6 18.85 23.51 -2.82
N ASP A 7 20.03 24.15 -2.82
CA ASP A 7 20.70 24.52 -4.06
C ASP A 7 21.28 23.23 -4.69
N THR A 8 20.43 22.50 -5.40
CA THR A 8 20.69 21.22 -6.08
C THR A 8 21.71 21.32 -7.21
N LYS A 9 22.37 22.47 -7.38
CA LYS A 9 23.39 22.72 -8.42
C LYS A 9 24.63 21.85 -8.27
N SER A 10 24.83 21.19 -7.11
CA SER A 10 26.02 20.37 -6.84
C SER A 10 25.82 18.86 -7.07
N LEU A 11 24.59 18.36 -7.16
CA LEU A 11 24.32 16.92 -7.26
C LEU A 11 23.56 16.61 -8.55
N SER A 12 24.25 15.94 -9.48
CA SER A 12 23.58 15.35 -10.64
C SER A 12 22.53 14.35 -10.16
N PRO A 13 21.29 14.37 -10.69
CA PRO A 13 20.32 13.34 -10.40
C PRO A 13 20.89 11.97 -10.74
N VAL A 14 21.03 11.10 -9.75
CA VAL A 14 21.45 9.71 -9.95
C VAL A 14 20.20 8.85 -9.89
N LYS A 15 19.95 8.06 -10.93
CA LYS A 15 18.84 7.10 -10.91
C LYS A 15 19.14 6.02 -9.88
N LEU A 16 18.15 5.67 -9.06
CA LEU A 16 18.30 4.65 -8.02
C LEU A 16 18.88 3.32 -8.54
N ARG A 17 18.48 2.89 -9.74
CA ARG A 17 18.98 1.65 -10.35
C ARG A 17 20.49 1.69 -10.62
N ASP A 18 20.99 2.82 -11.11
CA ASP A 18 22.41 3.01 -11.42
C ASP A 18 23.23 3.05 -10.14
N TRP A 19 22.69 3.70 -9.10
CA TRP A 19 23.31 3.72 -7.77
C TRP A 19 23.38 2.31 -7.18
N CYS A 20 22.27 1.57 -7.19
CA CYS A 20 22.24 0.20 -6.71
C CYS A 20 23.27 -0.68 -7.43
N SER A 21 23.42 -0.55 -8.74
CA SER A 21 24.37 -1.35 -9.53
C SER A 21 25.83 -1.12 -9.14
N ARG A 22 26.16 0.05 -8.59
CA ARG A 22 27.52 0.40 -8.13
C ARG A 22 27.75 0.08 -6.65
N ASN A 23 26.68 0.05 -5.86
CA ASN A 23 26.78 0.06 -4.39
C ASN A 23 26.26 -1.23 -3.73
N THR A 24 25.44 -2.03 -4.40
CA THR A 24 24.91 -3.27 -3.82
C THR A 24 25.91 -4.41 -3.92
N ARG A 25 25.99 -5.24 -2.87
CA ARG A 25 26.74 -6.51 -2.89
C ARG A 25 25.98 -7.64 -3.58
N LYS A 26 24.70 -7.42 -3.89
CA LYS A 26 23.78 -8.44 -4.41
C LYS A 26 23.16 -7.97 -5.72
N LEU A 27 23.92 -8.09 -6.81
CA LEU A 27 23.49 -7.65 -8.14
C LEU A 27 22.33 -8.49 -8.67
N ASP A 28 22.30 -9.79 -8.35
CA ASP A 28 21.20 -10.70 -8.71
C ASP A 28 19.84 -10.21 -8.20
N PHE A 29 19.83 -9.48 -7.09
CA PHE A 29 18.60 -8.89 -6.56
C PHE A 29 18.04 -7.82 -7.51
N LEU A 30 18.90 -7.05 -8.20
CA LEU A 30 18.47 -6.01 -9.15
C LEU A 30 17.83 -6.58 -10.42
N GLU A 31 18.08 -7.86 -10.73
CA GLU A 31 17.44 -8.55 -11.85
C GLU A 31 16.03 -9.04 -11.48
N ILE A 32 15.81 -9.37 -10.20
CA ILE A 32 14.55 -9.94 -9.70
C ILE A 32 13.57 -8.84 -9.28
N ILE A 33 14.07 -7.68 -8.87
CA ILE A 33 13.23 -6.60 -8.37
C ILE A 33 12.31 -6.06 -9.49
N PRO A 34 10.98 -5.96 -9.23
CA PRO A 34 10.07 -5.29 -10.14
C PRO A 34 10.47 -3.83 -10.40
N GLN A 35 10.43 -3.41 -11.66
CA GLN A 35 10.74 -2.03 -12.04
C GLN A 35 9.84 -1.00 -11.32
N SER A 36 8.60 -1.38 -11.01
CA SER A 36 7.65 -0.56 -10.24
C SER A 36 8.08 -0.32 -8.79
N LEU A 37 8.86 -1.22 -8.18
CA LEU A 37 9.42 -0.99 -6.85
C LEU A 37 10.54 0.06 -6.92
N ILE A 38 11.43 -0.06 -7.91
CA ILE A 38 12.51 0.91 -8.10
C ILE A 38 11.95 2.29 -8.34
N ASP A 39 10.92 2.43 -9.19
CA ASP A 39 10.25 3.69 -9.47
C ASP A 39 9.60 4.32 -8.21
N LEU A 40 8.91 3.51 -7.40
CA LEU A 40 8.36 3.96 -6.13
C LEU A 40 9.44 4.49 -5.19
N VAL A 41 10.53 3.74 -5.01
CA VAL A 41 11.60 4.12 -4.09
C VAL A 41 12.36 5.33 -4.60
N ASP A 42 12.59 5.45 -5.90
CA ASP A 42 13.24 6.61 -6.53
C ASP A 42 12.44 7.90 -6.23
N LYS A 43 11.11 7.85 -6.40
CA LYS A 43 10.20 8.95 -6.06
C LYS A 43 10.21 9.28 -4.56
N CYS A 44 10.23 8.28 -3.69
CA CYS A 44 10.31 8.44 -2.23
C CYS A 44 11.64 9.05 -1.77
N LEU A 45 12.74 8.74 -2.46
CA LEU A 45 14.09 9.20 -2.12
C LEU A 45 14.50 10.48 -2.87
N THR A 46 13.57 11.12 -3.59
CA THR A 46 13.83 12.39 -4.30
C THR A 46 14.51 13.40 -3.38
N SER A 47 15.70 13.88 -3.81
CA SER A 47 16.55 14.74 -3.01
C SER A 47 15.91 16.10 -2.74
N ASN A 48 15.14 16.62 -3.69
CA ASN A 48 14.31 17.81 -3.49
C ASN A 48 13.01 17.43 -2.77
N PRO A 49 12.81 17.81 -1.49
CA PRO A 49 11.62 17.44 -0.75
C PRO A 49 10.33 18.06 -1.31
N ARG A 50 10.42 19.14 -2.11
CA ARG A 50 9.25 19.75 -2.77
C ARG A 50 8.74 18.90 -3.93
N LEU A 51 9.57 18.01 -4.46
CA LEU A 51 9.24 17.09 -5.56
C LEU A 51 9.05 15.65 -5.06
N ARG A 52 9.37 15.38 -3.79
CA ARG A 52 9.20 14.07 -3.18
C ARG A 52 7.71 13.76 -3.03
N ILE A 53 7.32 12.54 -3.35
CA ILE A 53 5.91 12.12 -3.24
C ILE A 53 5.45 12.07 -1.78
N SER A 54 4.16 12.33 -1.56
CA SER A 54 3.51 12.17 -0.26
C SER A 54 3.35 10.69 0.11
N ALA A 55 3.04 10.41 1.39
CA ALA A 55 2.74 9.05 1.83
C ALA A 55 1.47 8.52 1.13
N GLU A 56 0.47 9.37 0.95
CA GLU A 56 -0.78 9.06 0.26
C GLU A 56 -0.54 8.71 -1.21
N ASP A 57 0.33 9.45 -1.90
CA ASP A 57 0.68 9.17 -3.30
C ASP A 57 1.56 7.92 -3.43
N ALA A 58 2.47 7.70 -2.48
CA ALA A 58 3.28 6.48 -2.42
C ALA A 58 2.42 5.23 -2.24
N LEU A 59 1.38 5.31 -1.40
CA LEU A 59 0.41 4.25 -1.23
C LEU A 59 -0.35 3.99 -2.54
N ARG A 60 -0.75 5.02 -3.30
CA ARG A 60 -1.45 4.85 -4.59
C ARG A 60 -0.59 4.32 -5.74
N HIS A 61 0.69 4.03 -5.51
CA HIS A 61 1.61 3.60 -6.56
C HIS A 61 1.24 2.26 -7.19
N GLU A 62 1.55 2.09 -8.48
CA GLU A 62 1.26 0.85 -9.24
C GLU A 62 1.87 -0.40 -8.60
N PHE A 63 2.98 -0.23 -7.88
CA PHE A 63 3.61 -1.32 -7.12
C PHE A 63 2.63 -2.00 -6.15
N PHE A 64 1.72 -1.23 -5.53
CA PHE A 64 0.73 -1.73 -4.59
C PHE A 64 -0.61 -2.11 -5.24
N ALA A 65 -0.79 -1.92 -6.56
CA ALA A 65 -2.05 -2.25 -7.24
C ALA A 65 -2.55 -3.68 -6.96
N PRO A 66 -1.70 -4.74 -6.98
CA PRO A 66 -2.12 -6.09 -6.62
C PRO A 66 -2.65 -6.21 -5.18
N CYS A 67 -2.07 -5.44 -4.24
CA CYS A 67 -2.50 -5.41 -2.84
C CYS A 67 -3.88 -4.75 -2.69
N TYR A 68 -4.15 -3.67 -3.43
CA TYR A 68 -5.45 -3.02 -3.39
C TYR A 68 -6.56 -3.86 -4.02
N GLU A 69 -6.27 -4.58 -5.10
CA GLU A 69 -7.25 -5.47 -5.72
C GLU A 69 -7.63 -6.62 -4.78
N THR A 70 -6.66 -7.22 -4.09
CA THR A 70 -6.93 -8.26 -3.10
C THR A 70 -7.74 -7.73 -1.91
N TRP A 71 -7.37 -6.57 -1.37
CA TRP A 71 -8.15 -5.91 -0.31
C TRP A 71 -9.56 -5.54 -0.75
N ARG A 72 -9.74 -5.04 -1.97
CA ARG A 72 -11.06 -4.69 -2.52
C ARG A 72 -11.95 -5.93 -2.63
N LYS A 73 -11.42 -7.05 -3.13
CA LYS A 73 -12.13 -8.33 -3.21
C LYS A 73 -12.54 -8.83 -1.82
N GLN A 74 -11.62 -8.78 -0.84
CA GLN A 74 -11.94 -9.16 0.54
C GLN A 74 -13.01 -8.26 1.15
N LYS A 75 -12.92 -6.94 0.95
CA LYS A 75 -13.93 -5.98 1.43
C LYS A 75 -15.29 -6.28 0.82
N LEU A 76 -15.35 -6.57 -0.48
CA LEU A 76 -16.60 -6.95 -1.15
C LEU A 76 -17.18 -8.25 -0.60
N HIS A 77 -16.34 -9.25 -0.31
CA HIS A 77 -16.79 -10.50 0.31
C HIS A 77 -17.38 -10.26 1.71
N ARG A 78 -16.76 -9.39 2.52
CA ARG A 78 -17.30 -9.01 3.84
C ARG A 78 -18.65 -8.30 3.70
N LEU A 79 -18.79 -7.39 2.74
CA LEU A 79 -20.04 -6.67 2.50
C LEU A 79 -21.16 -7.61 2.01
N ARG A 80 -20.86 -8.53 1.07
CA ARG A 80 -21.84 -9.53 0.61
C ARG A 80 -22.30 -10.45 1.73
N PHE A 81 -21.37 -10.92 2.56
CA PHE A 81 -21.70 -11.79 3.68
C PHE A 81 -22.64 -11.09 4.69
N CYS A 82 -22.44 -9.78 4.92
CA CYS A 82 -23.35 -8.98 5.72
C CYS A 82 -24.74 -8.79 5.07
N GLN A 83 -24.85 -8.76 3.74
CA GLN A 83 -26.13 -8.68 3.03
C GLN A 83 -26.90 -10.01 3.02
N GLU A 84 -26.25 -11.14 2.78
CA GLU A 84 -26.90 -12.46 2.82
C GLU A 84 -27.47 -12.77 4.22
N SER A 85 -26.80 -12.30 5.27
CA SER A 85 -27.28 -12.40 6.65
C SER A 85 -28.58 -11.59 6.90
N GLN A 86 -28.85 -10.55 6.10
CA GLN A 86 -30.06 -9.74 6.19
C GLN A 86 -31.19 -10.31 5.33
N ASP A 87 -30.88 -10.90 4.18
CA ASP A 87 -31.89 -11.49 3.28
C ASP A 87 -32.46 -12.81 3.84
N LEU A 88 -31.66 -13.63 4.53
CA LEU A 88 -32.15 -14.81 5.25
C LEU A 88 -32.95 -14.46 6.52
N GLY A 89 -32.82 -13.24 7.04
CA GLY A 89 -33.62 -12.71 8.16
C GLY A 89 -34.95 -12.07 7.75
N SER A 90 -35.16 -11.80 6.46
CA SER A 90 -36.29 -11.01 5.97
C SER A 90 -37.55 -11.83 5.63
N THR A 91 -37.54 -13.15 5.77
CA THR A 91 -38.75 -13.99 5.58
C THR A 91 -39.61 -14.13 6.84
N LEU A 92 -39.16 -13.74 8.04
CA LEU A 92 -40.04 -13.78 9.23
C LEU A 92 -39.84 -12.57 10.15
N THR A 93 -40.88 -11.71 10.18
CA THR A 93 -41.32 -10.81 11.27
C THR A 93 -40.55 -9.50 11.57
N LEU A 94 -41.32 -8.39 11.62
CA LEU A 94 -41.02 -7.06 12.19
C LEU A 94 -40.97 -7.08 13.74
N PRO A 95 -40.66 -5.95 14.42
CA PRO A 95 -39.41 -5.21 14.48
C PRO A 95 -38.86 -5.16 15.94
N GLU A 96 -37.80 -4.39 16.17
CA GLU A 96 -37.12 -4.12 17.45
C GLU A 96 -36.13 -5.17 17.95
N SER A 97 -34.84 -4.89 17.77
CA SER A 97 -34.03 -4.26 18.84
C SER A 97 -32.56 -4.32 18.45
N SER A 98 -31.87 -3.23 18.75
CA SER A 98 -30.44 -3.01 18.56
C SER A 98 -29.58 -4.25 18.81
N GLN A 99 -28.89 -4.74 17.78
CA GLN A 99 -27.77 -5.66 17.99
C GLN A 99 -26.54 -5.15 17.25
N SER A 100 -25.69 -4.50 18.05
CA SER A 100 -24.32 -4.10 17.70
C SER A 100 -23.52 -5.36 17.36
N CYS A 101 -23.17 -5.54 16.09
CA CYS A 101 -22.36 -6.67 15.65
C CYS A 101 -20.91 -6.47 16.10
N SER A 102 -20.57 -6.99 17.27
CA SER A 102 -19.18 -7.19 17.69
C SER A 102 -18.67 -8.48 17.08
N ILE A 103 -17.84 -8.40 16.02
CA ILE A 103 -17.20 -9.58 15.43
C ILE A 103 -15.88 -9.83 16.18
N VAL A 104 -15.90 -10.87 17.00
CA VAL A 104 -14.75 -11.38 17.75
C VAL A 104 -13.85 -12.16 16.80
N ASN A 105 -12.61 -11.69 16.59
CA ASN A 105 -11.61 -12.45 15.84
C ASN A 105 -11.17 -13.67 16.67
N LYS A 106 -11.55 -14.89 16.26
CA LYS A 106 -10.88 -16.12 16.71
C LYS A 106 -9.62 -16.32 15.87
N ILE A 107 -8.46 -15.99 16.46
CA ILE A 107 -7.16 -16.49 16.01
C ILE A 107 -7.08 -17.95 16.47
N GLN A 108 -7.19 -18.88 15.54
CA GLN A 108 -6.92 -20.29 15.79
C GLN A 108 -5.40 -20.49 15.77
N VAL A 109 -4.79 -20.65 16.94
CA VAL A 109 -3.40 -21.12 17.06
C VAL A 109 -3.43 -22.64 16.86
N ALA A 110 -2.77 -23.12 15.81
CA ALA A 110 -2.57 -24.55 15.57
C ALA A 110 -1.39 -25.04 16.42
N ASN A 111 -1.60 -26.19 17.07
CA ASN A 111 -0.66 -26.92 17.91
C ASN A 111 0.37 -27.67 17.07
#